data_AF-A0A6P0XKY9-F1
#
_entry.id   AF-A0A6P0XKY9-F1
#
_cell.length_a   1.000
_cell.length_b   1.000
_cell.length_c   1.000
_cell.angle_alpha   90.00
_cell.angle_beta   90.00
_cell.angle_gamma   90.00
#
_symmetry.space_group_name_H-M   'P 1'
#
loop_
_entity.id
_entity.type
_entity.pdbx_description
1 polymer ?
#
loop_
_entity_poly.entity_id
_entity_poly.type
_entity_poly.pdbx_seq_one_letter_code
_entity_poly.pdbx_strand_id
1 'polypeptide(L)'
;MVDFKKKLGVKSIPKKINPIEIYDQLDRRSETGPLRPVQIEILQEWWSNRKEDQDLILKLHTGQGKTLIGLLILQSRLNENKGSCLYVCPNKYLVEQTALEAEKFGIGYVTIDDSLPDDFLNSEKILITHVQKVFNGKSKFGVGGKFHKVNTIILDDSHACIDSINDSLKIKVNNKNEIYKKLFQLFEDDLREQGEGSFLEIKDSESDTLLPVPYWSWQDKKYEVAKALESANKEEVDRDKNDKRKKSVMFTWPLIKDNLENCQCFISGKELEISTILTPISKFGTFSKAEHRILMSATTQNDS
;
A
#
# COMPACT_ATOMS: atom_id res chain seq x y z
N MET A 1 38.48 27.41 36.00
CA MET A 1 37.34 27.26 35.07
C MET A 1 37.55 25.94 34.32
N VAL A 2 36.74 24.93 34.61
CA VAL A 2 36.90 23.59 34.03
C VAL A 2 36.34 23.62 32.61
N ASP A 3 37.19 23.32 31.61
CA ASP A 3 36.80 23.31 30.19
C ASP A 3 36.04 22.02 29.86
N PHE A 4 34.71 22.10 29.84
CA PHE A 4 33.80 20.98 29.57
C PHE A 4 33.84 20.51 28.10
N LYS A 5 34.47 21.24 27.17
CA LYS A 5 34.58 20.80 25.77
C LYS A 5 35.50 19.58 25.58
N LYS A 6 36.42 19.33 26.51
CA LYS A 6 37.33 18.17 26.42
C LYS A 6 36.75 16.84 26.93
N LYS A 7 35.58 16.84 27.59
CA LYS A 7 34.94 15.62 28.12
C LYS A 7 33.75 15.10 27.30
N LEU A 8 33.32 15.81 26.27
CA LEU A 8 32.24 15.41 25.36
C LEU A 8 32.74 14.84 24.03
N GLY A 9 33.96 14.27 24.03
CA GLY A 9 34.46 13.49 22.91
C GLY A 9 33.81 12.11 22.85
N VAL A 10 32.48 12.03 22.81
CA VAL A 10 31.81 10.82 22.33
C VAL A 10 32.08 10.78 20.83
N LYS A 11 33.19 10.15 20.43
CA LYS A 11 33.37 9.72 19.05
C LYS A 11 32.18 8.81 18.76
N SER A 12 31.18 9.31 18.04
CA SER A 12 30.07 8.49 17.58
C SER A 12 30.68 7.36 16.76
N ILE A 13 30.51 6.12 17.21
CA ILE A 13 30.98 4.95 16.47
C ILE A 13 30.26 5.02 15.11
N PRO A 14 31.00 5.02 13.98
CA PRO A 14 30.38 5.12 12.67
C PRO A 14 29.45 3.93 12.49
N LYS A 15 28.18 4.21 12.16
CA LYS A 15 27.20 3.16 11.90
C LYS A 15 27.69 2.31 10.74
N LYS A 16 27.68 0.98 10.92
CA LYS A 16 27.97 0.06 9.83
C LYS A 16 26.90 0.19 8.76
N ILE A 17 27.31 0.09 7.50
CA ILE A 17 26.39 0.18 6.35
C ILE A 17 26.21 -1.17 5.66
N ASN A 18 27.15 -2.10 5.76
CA ASN A 18 26.98 -3.45 5.24
C ASN A 18 25.95 -4.20 6.11
N PRO A 19 24.86 -4.75 5.54
CA PRO A 19 23.78 -5.38 6.31
C PRO A 19 24.24 -6.58 7.15
N ILE A 20 25.28 -7.30 6.71
CA ILE A 20 25.84 -8.43 7.46
C ILE A 20 26.63 -7.92 8.66
N GLU A 21 27.45 -6.89 8.48
CA GLU A 21 28.18 -6.25 9.58
C GLU A 21 27.25 -5.54 10.56
N ILE A 22 26.14 -4.97 10.07
CA ILE A 22 25.08 -4.41 10.92
C ILE A 22 24.55 -5.50 11.83
N TYR A 23 24.19 -6.65 11.26
CA TYR A 23 23.61 -7.75 12.01
C TYR A 23 24.52 -8.23 13.16
N ASP A 24 25.84 -8.27 12.95
CA ASP A 24 26.81 -8.66 13.98
C ASP A 24 26.86 -7.68 15.17
N GLN A 25 26.47 -6.42 14.97
CA GLN A 25 26.51 -5.36 15.99
C GLN A 25 25.15 -5.08 16.66
N LEU A 26 24.05 -5.65 16.14
CA LEU A 26 22.73 -5.43 16.72
C LEU A 26 22.65 -6.03 18.12
N ASP A 27 22.07 -5.27 19.06
CA ASP A 27 21.70 -5.75 20.39
C ASP A 27 20.43 -6.61 20.28
N ARG A 28 20.65 -7.89 19.99
CA ARG A 28 19.60 -8.87 19.69
C ARG A 28 19.24 -9.65 20.96
N ARG A 29 17.99 -10.10 21.04
CA ARG A 29 17.59 -11.04 22.11
C ARG A 29 18.44 -12.31 22.06
N SER A 30 18.82 -12.83 23.22
CA SER A 30 19.73 -14.00 23.35
C SER A 30 19.27 -15.26 22.60
N GLU A 31 17.98 -15.35 22.30
CA GLU A 31 17.35 -16.45 21.56
C GLU A 31 17.60 -16.40 20.03
N THR A 32 18.16 -15.31 19.49
CA THR A 32 18.45 -15.20 18.06
C THR A 32 19.75 -15.91 17.70
N GLY A 33 19.68 -16.91 16.82
CA GLY A 33 20.85 -17.53 16.19
C GLY A 33 21.49 -16.65 15.10
N PRO A 34 22.58 -17.09 14.44
CA PRO A 34 23.23 -16.36 13.35
C PRO A 34 22.35 -16.27 12.08
N LEU A 35 22.73 -15.41 11.13
CA LEU A 35 22.14 -15.41 9.80
C LEU A 35 22.31 -16.78 9.14
N ARG A 36 21.25 -17.27 8.50
CA ARG A 36 21.26 -18.51 7.73
C ARG A 36 22.05 -18.32 6.44
N PRO A 37 22.66 -19.38 5.86
CA PRO A 37 23.44 -19.26 4.63
C PRO A 37 22.71 -18.54 3.49
N VAL A 38 21.43 -18.86 3.26
CA VAL A 38 20.61 -18.20 2.23
C VAL A 38 20.40 -16.70 2.49
N GLN A 39 20.31 -16.28 3.76
CA GLN A 39 20.16 -14.87 4.12
C GLN A 39 21.46 -14.12 3.86
N ILE A 40 22.60 -14.74 4.18
CA ILE A 40 23.93 -14.19 3.90
C ILE A 40 24.11 -14.01 2.39
N GLU A 41 23.82 -15.04 1.60
CA GLU A 41 23.94 -15.00 0.15
C GLU A 41 23.13 -13.85 -0.48
N ILE A 42 21.85 -13.71 -0.09
CA ILE A 42 20.98 -12.64 -0.59
C ILE A 42 21.50 -11.25 -0.17
N LEU A 43 21.93 -11.10 1.08
CA LEU A 43 22.45 -9.83 1.57
C LEU A 43 23.80 -9.47 0.91
N GLN A 44 24.65 -10.45 0.62
CA GLN A 44 25.92 -10.26 -0.11
C GLN A 44 25.66 -9.85 -1.56
N GLU A 45 24.77 -10.55 -2.26
CA GLU A 45 24.37 -10.22 -3.64
C GLU A 45 23.76 -8.82 -3.70
N TRP A 46 22.84 -8.51 -2.79
CA TRP A 46 22.25 -7.18 -2.71
C TRP A 46 23.32 -6.11 -2.49
N TRP A 47 24.20 -6.30 -1.50
CA TRP A 47 25.24 -5.34 -1.15
C TRP A 47 26.25 -5.10 -2.27
N SER A 48 26.67 -6.17 -2.95
CA SER A 48 27.77 -6.12 -3.91
C SER A 48 27.31 -5.66 -5.29
N ASN A 49 26.12 -6.09 -5.72
CA ASN A 49 25.71 -6.01 -7.12
C ASN A 49 24.40 -5.25 -7.34
N ARG A 50 23.50 -5.18 -6.35
CA ARG A 50 22.12 -4.66 -6.52
C ARG A 50 21.82 -3.42 -5.69
N LYS A 51 22.78 -2.95 -4.90
CA LYS A 51 22.59 -1.86 -3.95
C LYS A 51 22.21 -0.54 -4.63
N GLU A 52 22.54 -0.30 -5.89
CA GLU A 52 22.14 0.96 -6.55
C GLU A 52 20.94 0.77 -7.49
N ASP A 53 20.36 -0.44 -7.57
CA ASP A 53 19.18 -0.71 -8.40
C ASP A 53 17.96 0.05 -7.84
N GLN A 54 17.22 0.69 -8.75
CA GLN A 54 15.98 1.38 -8.39
C GLN A 54 14.84 0.40 -8.08
N ASP A 55 14.72 -0.67 -8.86
CA ASP A 55 13.65 -1.66 -8.75
C ASP A 55 14.26 -3.05 -8.55
N LEU A 56 13.89 -3.71 -7.45
CA LEU A 56 14.38 -5.04 -7.12
C LEU A 56 13.25 -5.97 -6.71
N ILE A 57 13.31 -7.21 -7.19
CA ILE A 57 12.45 -8.29 -6.70
C ILE A 57 13.30 -9.21 -5.84
N LEU A 58 12.91 -9.36 -4.58
CA LEU A 58 13.53 -10.28 -3.63
C LEU A 58 12.65 -11.52 -3.48
N LYS A 59 13.08 -12.61 -4.12
CA LYS A 59 12.40 -13.90 -4.07
C LYS A 59 13.00 -14.80 -3.00
N LEU A 60 12.18 -15.19 -2.03
CA LEU A 60 12.59 -16.13 -0.99
C LEU A 60 11.37 -16.90 -0.46
N HIS A 61 11.51 -18.23 -0.29
CA HIS A 61 10.43 -19.07 0.20
C HIS A 61 9.98 -18.68 1.62
N THR A 62 8.75 -19.03 1.96
CA THR A 62 8.18 -18.79 3.29
C THR A 62 9.01 -19.48 4.37
N GLY A 63 9.10 -18.87 5.56
CA GLY A 63 9.87 -19.41 6.69
C GLY A 63 11.39 -19.28 6.60
N GLN A 64 11.95 -18.77 5.50
CA GLN A 64 13.40 -18.60 5.32
C GLN A 64 13.95 -17.27 5.87
N GLY A 65 13.10 -16.43 6.48
CA GLY A 65 13.51 -15.20 7.17
C GLY A 65 13.63 -13.98 6.26
N LYS A 66 12.64 -13.80 5.37
CA LYS A 66 12.52 -12.66 4.44
C LYS A 66 12.40 -11.31 5.16
N THR A 67 11.61 -11.26 6.24
CA THR A 67 11.40 -10.05 7.03
C THR A 67 12.72 -9.49 7.54
N LEU A 68 13.54 -10.33 8.17
CA LEU A 68 14.87 -9.93 8.67
C LEU A 68 15.75 -9.37 7.54
N ILE A 69 15.77 -10.00 6.37
CA ILE A 69 16.54 -9.51 5.22
C ILE A 69 16.06 -8.10 4.84
N GLY A 70 14.74 -7.92 4.70
CA GLY A 70 14.17 -6.61 4.36
C GLY A 70 14.50 -5.53 5.41
N LEU A 71 14.38 -5.87 6.69
CA LEU A 71 14.73 -4.96 7.79
C LEU A 71 16.23 -4.59 7.78
N LEU A 72 17.13 -5.54 7.52
CA LEU A 72 18.57 -5.27 7.41
C LEU A 72 18.92 -4.40 6.21
N ILE A 73 18.25 -4.61 5.07
CA ILE A 73 18.39 -3.75 3.89
C ILE A 73 17.95 -2.31 4.22
N LEU A 74 16.80 -2.13 4.85
CA LEU A 74 16.33 -0.79 5.27
C LEU A 74 17.28 -0.17 6.31
N GLN A 75 17.78 -0.95 7.27
CA GLN A 75 18.72 -0.45 8.27
C GLN A 75 20.06 -0.03 7.63
N SER A 76 20.52 -0.80 6.64
CA SER A 76 21.68 -0.44 5.82
C SER A 76 21.48 0.91 5.15
N ARG A 77 20.36 1.11 4.45
CA ARG A 77 19.99 2.38 3.79
C ARG A 77 19.87 3.55 4.76
N LEU A 78 19.25 3.32 5.90
CA LEU A 78 19.09 4.33 6.95
C LEU A 78 20.47 4.76 7.49
N ASN A 79 21.40 3.82 7.65
CA ASN A 79 22.76 4.09 8.10
C ASN A 79 23.60 4.84 7.04
N GLU A 80 23.25 4.77 5.75
CA GLU A 80 23.84 5.60 4.71
C GLU A 80 23.40 7.07 4.78
N ASN A 81 22.41 7.41 5.60
CA ASN A 81 21.79 8.74 5.70
C ASN A 81 21.24 9.27 4.35
N LYS A 82 20.76 8.37 3.49
CA LYS A 82 20.18 8.72 2.17
C LYS A 82 18.69 9.10 2.23
N GLY A 83 18.05 8.92 3.38
CA GLY A 83 16.67 9.35 3.65
C GLY A 83 15.83 8.29 4.36
N SER A 84 14.53 8.54 4.43
CA SER A 84 13.58 7.72 5.18
C SER A 84 13.35 6.36 4.51
N CYS A 85 13.08 5.36 5.34
CA CYS A 85 12.95 3.95 4.97
C CYS A 85 11.61 3.39 5.44
N LEU A 86 10.87 2.77 4.52
CA LEU A 86 9.49 2.33 4.72
C LEU A 86 9.34 0.84 4.43
N TYR A 87 8.83 0.10 5.41
CA TYR A 87 8.42 -1.30 5.28
C TYR A 87 6.88 -1.37 5.24
N VAL A 88 6.33 -1.91 4.15
CA VAL A 88 4.88 -2.00 3.95
C VAL A 88 4.45 -3.46 3.98
N CYS A 89 3.64 -3.80 4.97
CA CYS A 89 3.02 -5.12 5.13
C CYS A 89 1.64 -5.17 4.44
N PRO A 90 1.13 -6.36 4.08
CA PRO A 90 -0.20 -6.51 3.49
C PRO A 90 -1.36 -6.09 4.41
N ASN A 91 -1.23 -6.26 5.72
CA ASN A 91 -2.30 -5.98 6.68
C ASN A 91 -1.74 -5.59 8.07
N LYS A 92 -2.64 -5.14 8.96
CA LYS A 92 -2.28 -4.67 10.31
C LYS A 92 -1.68 -5.77 11.20
N TYR A 93 -2.15 -7.01 11.07
CA TYR A 93 -1.61 -8.13 11.83
C TYR A 93 -0.14 -8.39 11.47
N LEU A 94 0.20 -8.33 10.17
CA LEU A 94 1.58 -8.48 9.71
C LEU A 94 2.47 -7.29 10.12
N VAL A 95 1.92 -6.08 10.31
CA VAL A 95 2.67 -4.96 10.91
C VAL A 95 3.14 -5.31 12.31
N GLU A 96 2.25 -5.86 13.15
CA GLU A 96 2.59 -6.27 14.52
C GLU A 96 3.65 -7.37 14.53
N GLN A 97 3.53 -8.37 13.63
CA GLN A 97 4.53 -9.43 13.50
C GLN A 97 5.90 -8.89 13.06
N THR A 98 5.95 -8.02 12.05
CA THR A 98 7.19 -7.38 11.59
C THR A 98 7.81 -6.49 12.67
N ALA A 99 6.99 -5.77 13.44
CA ALA A 99 7.43 -4.95 14.57
C ALA A 99 8.08 -5.79 15.67
N LEU A 100 7.46 -6.92 16.04
CA LEU A 100 8.03 -7.87 16.99
C LEU A 100 9.34 -8.48 16.48
N GLU A 101 9.44 -8.74 15.18
CA GLU A 101 10.69 -9.24 14.57
C GLU A 101 11.79 -8.17 14.60
N ALA A 102 11.47 -6.92 14.26
CA ALA A 102 12.40 -5.80 14.38
C ALA A 102 12.90 -5.64 15.83
N GLU A 103 12.00 -5.70 16.81
CA GLU A 103 12.35 -5.64 18.24
C GLU A 103 13.24 -6.81 18.66
N LYS A 104 12.90 -8.04 18.23
CA LYS A 104 13.68 -9.25 18.51
C LYS A 104 15.13 -9.13 18.03
N PHE A 105 15.33 -8.50 16.88
CA PHE A 105 16.65 -8.28 16.29
C PHE A 105 17.28 -6.93 16.64
N GLY A 106 16.70 -6.12 17.53
CA GLY A 106 17.27 -4.84 17.94
C GLY A 106 17.26 -3.75 16.87
N ILE A 107 16.38 -3.87 15.87
CA ILE A 107 16.24 -2.91 14.77
C ILE A 107 15.23 -1.82 15.17
N GLY A 108 15.67 -0.56 15.14
CA GLY A 108 14.83 0.58 15.52
C GLY A 108 13.70 0.83 14.52
N TYR A 109 12.47 0.82 15.01
CA TYR A 109 11.27 1.03 14.18
C TYR A 109 10.26 1.98 14.84
N VAL A 110 9.34 2.48 14.03
CA VAL A 110 8.12 3.20 14.44
C VAL A 110 6.93 2.71 13.60
N THR A 111 5.71 2.94 14.09
CA THR A 111 4.45 2.63 13.41
C THR A 111 3.58 3.89 13.30
N ILE A 112 2.53 3.85 12.47
CA ILE A 112 1.61 5.00 12.31
C ILE A 112 0.39 4.84 13.22
N ASP A 113 0.28 5.71 14.21
CA ASP A 113 -0.97 5.94 14.94
C ASP A 113 -1.86 6.89 14.12
N ASP A 114 -1.72 8.20 14.35
CA ASP A 114 -2.51 9.25 13.70
C ASP A 114 -1.79 9.93 12.54
N SER A 115 -0.54 10.37 12.73
CA SER A 115 0.29 11.04 11.73
C SER A 115 1.60 10.27 11.49
N LEU A 116 2.35 10.68 10.46
CA LEU A 116 3.69 10.14 10.25
C LEU A 116 4.58 10.52 11.45
N PRO A 117 5.29 9.57 12.08
CA PRO A 117 6.16 9.87 13.22
C PRO A 117 7.38 10.71 12.83
N ASP A 118 7.82 11.60 13.73
CA ASP A 118 9.00 12.46 13.50
C ASP A 118 10.27 11.64 13.31
N ASP A 119 10.48 10.57 14.08
CA ASP A 119 11.63 9.65 13.95
C ASP A 119 11.74 9.08 12.51
N PHE A 120 10.61 8.87 11.83
CA PHE A 120 10.62 8.44 10.43
C PHE A 120 10.93 9.60 9.48
N LEU A 121 10.30 10.76 9.70
CA LEU A 121 10.51 11.96 8.88
C LEU A 121 11.97 12.43 8.92
N ASN A 122 12.61 12.30 10.09
CA ASN A 122 14.01 12.63 10.32
C ASN A 122 14.99 11.53 9.89
N SER A 123 14.50 10.42 9.32
CA SER A 123 15.33 9.27 8.90
C SER A 123 16.13 8.64 10.05
N GLU A 124 15.54 8.58 11.24
CA GLU A 124 16.15 8.00 12.43
C GLU A 124 15.75 6.53 12.65
N LYS A 125 14.51 6.18 12.29
CA LYS A 125 13.96 4.82 12.41
C LYS A 125 13.20 4.38 11.17
N ILE A 126 13.11 3.07 10.98
CA ILE A 126 12.31 2.45 9.93
C ILE A 126 10.83 2.60 10.27
N LEU A 127 10.01 3.03 9.31
CA LEU A 127 8.56 3.01 9.48
C LEU A 127 8.00 1.68 9.00
N ILE A 128 7.32 0.95 9.89
CA ILE A 128 6.57 -0.25 9.55
C ILE A 128 5.09 0.12 9.49
N THR A 129 4.45 -0.14 8.35
CA THR A 129 3.04 0.16 8.16
C THR A 129 2.38 -0.86 7.24
N HIS A 130 1.08 -0.71 6.99
CA HIS A 130 0.36 -1.58 6.06
C HIS A 130 -0.04 -0.83 4.79
N VAL A 131 -0.27 -1.60 3.73
CA VAL A 131 -0.59 -1.14 2.39
C VAL A 131 -1.73 -0.09 2.36
N GLN A 132 -2.78 -0.27 3.16
CA GLN A 132 -3.90 0.67 3.22
C GLN A 132 -3.57 2.02 3.88
N LYS A 133 -2.42 2.21 4.55
CA LYS A 133 -1.98 3.55 4.99
C LYS A 133 -1.26 4.31 3.88
N VAL A 134 -0.76 3.58 2.86
CA VAL A 134 0.05 4.10 1.75
C VAL A 134 -0.79 4.28 0.48
N PHE A 135 -1.65 3.31 0.14
CA PHE A 135 -2.35 3.25 -1.13
C PHE A 135 -3.86 3.41 -0.97
N ASN A 136 -4.32 4.67 -0.90
CA ASN A 136 -5.73 5.07 -1.13
C ASN A 136 -5.80 6.61 -1.30
N GLY A 137 -6.98 7.15 -1.63
CA GLY A 137 -7.19 8.58 -1.87
C GLY A 137 -7.06 9.49 -0.65
N LYS A 138 -6.98 8.92 0.55
CA LYS A 138 -6.72 9.58 1.84
C LYS A 138 -5.43 9.04 2.49
N SER A 139 -4.47 8.59 1.67
CA SER A 139 -3.17 8.09 2.12
C SER A 139 -2.52 9.02 3.15
N LYS A 140 -1.92 8.43 4.20
CA LYS A 140 -1.14 9.19 5.20
C LYS A 140 0.13 9.79 4.61
N PHE A 141 0.55 9.29 3.45
CA PHE A 141 1.68 9.80 2.70
C PHE A 141 1.27 10.79 1.60
N GLY A 142 -0.03 11.08 1.48
CA GLY A 142 -0.57 11.96 0.44
C GLY A 142 -0.65 11.33 -0.95
N VAL A 143 -1.29 12.04 -1.87
CA VAL A 143 -1.54 11.58 -3.25
C VAL A 143 -1.29 12.71 -4.25
N GLY A 144 -0.95 12.36 -5.49
CA GLY A 144 -0.62 13.30 -6.56
C GLY A 144 0.62 14.13 -6.22
N GLY A 145 0.54 15.45 -6.34
CA GLY A 145 1.65 16.35 -6.06
C GLY A 145 1.98 16.56 -4.56
N LYS A 146 1.11 16.12 -3.65
CA LYS A 146 1.24 16.37 -2.20
C LYS A 146 1.73 15.11 -1.45
N PHE A 147 2.72 14.43 -1.98
CA PHE A 147 3.22 13.17 -1.40
C PHE A 147 4.44 13.40 -0.50
N HIS A 148 4.66 12.49 0.46
CA HIS A 148 5.87 12.44 1.26
C HIS A 148 6.96 11.64 0.51
N LYS A 149 8.13 12.24 0.31
CA LYS A 149 9.26 11.56 -0.32
C LYS A 149 9.85 10.53 0.65
N VAL A 150 10.13 9.34 0.13
CA VAL A 150 10.78 8.24 0.84
C VAL A 150 11.92 7.75 -0.04
N ASN A 151 13.08 7.45 0.53
CA ASN A 151 14.23 6.98 -0.24
C ASN A 151 14.05 5.51 -0.62
N THR A 152 13.86 4.63 0.37
CA THR A 152 13.70 3.18 0.14
C THR A 152 12.36 2.69 0.66
N ILE A 153 11.61 1.96 -0.18
CA ILE A 153 10.36 1.29 0.17
C ILE A 153 10.46 -0.22 -0.08
N ILE A 154 10.05 -1.00 0.91
CA ILE A 154 9.83 -2.45 0.80
C ILE A 154 8.33 -2.71 0.76
N LEU A 155 7.85 -3.44 -0.24
CA LEU A 155 6.55 -4.09 -0.22
C LEU A 155 6.76 -5.56 0.13
N ASP A 156 6.35 -5.95 1.34
CA ASP A 156 6.36 -7.35 1.76
C ASP A 156 5.12 -8.07 1.25
N ASP A 157 5.30 -9.35 0.91
CA ASP A 157 4.33 -10.16 0.17
C ASP A 157 3.63 -9.36 -0.94
N SER A 158 4.40 -9.06 -1.99
CA SER A 158 3.97 -8.16 -3.07
C SER A 158 2.63 -8.55 -3.70
N HIS A 159 2.28 -9.85 -3.76
CA HIS A 159 1.01 -10.32 -4.31
C HIS A 159 -0.17 -9.84 -3.45
N ALA A 160 -0.11 -10.10 -2.14
CA ALA A 160 -1.13 -9.65 -1.21
C ALA A 160 -1.23 -8.12 -1.13
N CYS A 161 -0.10 -7.41 -1.26
CA CYS A 161 -0.10 -5.95 -1.37
C CYS A 161 -0.80 -5.47 -2.65
N ILE A 162 -0.51 -6.06 -3.81
CA ILE A 162 -1.13 -5.68 -5.10
C ILE A 162 -2.65 -5.87 -5.05
N ASP A 163 -3.14 -6.98 -4.50
CA ASP A 163 -4.58 -7.22 -4.36
C ASP A 163 -5.24 -6.14 -3.50
N SER A 164 -4.62 -5.77 -2.38
CA SER A 164 -5.12 -4.71 -1.51
C SER A 164 -5.08 -3.32 -2.16
N ILE A 165 -4.07 -3.04 -2.99
CA ILE A 165 -3.98 -1.80 -3.77
C ILE A 165 -5.15 -1.76 -4.78
N ASN A 166 -5.39 -2.84 -5.50
CA ASN A 166 -6.47 -2.94 -6.47
C ASN A 166 -7.84 -2.76 -5.80
N ASP A 167 -8.05 -3.37 -4.63
CA ASP A 167 -9.30 -3.20 -3.88
C ASP A 167 -9.50 -1.77 -3.35
N SER A 168 -8.42 -1.06 -3.05
CA SER A 168 -8.46 0.36 -2.64
C SER A 168 -8.78 1.31 -3.80
N LEU A 169 -8.80 0.81 -5.04
CA LEU A 169 -9.15 1.53 -6.26
C LEU A 169 -10.56 1.21 -6.77
N LYS A 170 -11.32 0.40 -6.02
CA LYS A 170 -12.69 0.02 -6.35
C LYS A 170 -13.68 0.77 -5.47
N ILE A 171 -14.80 1.17 -6.06
CA ILE A 171 -16.01 1.54 -5.34
C ILE A 171 -16.96 0.36 -5.44
N LYS A 172 -17.18 -0.32 -4.32
CA LYS A 172 -18.11 -1.44 -4.21
C LYS A 172 -19.22 -1.10 -3.25
N VAL A 173 -20.47 -1.12 -3.73
CA VAL A 173 -21.67 -0.77 -2.97
C VAL A 173 -22.76 -1.81 -3.20
N ASN A 174 -23.50 -2.16 -2.14
CA ASN A 174 -24.61 -3.11 -2.26
C ASN A 174 -25.87 -2.45 -2.85
N ASN A 175 -26.84 -3.28 -3.25
CA ASN A 175 -28.12 -2.84 -3.82
C ASN A 175 -28.98 -1.93 -2.92
N LYS A 176 -28.71 -1.92 -1.61
CA LYS A 176 -29.38 -1.02 -0.65
C LYS A 176 -28.78 0.39 -0.64
N ASN A 177 -27.60 0.58 -1.22
CA ASN A 177 -26.91 1.86 -1.24
C ASN A 177 -27.56 2.83 -2.25
N GLU A 178 -27.66 4.11 -1.90
CA GLU A 178 -28.25 5.13 -2.79
C GLU A 178 -27.46 5.32 -4.09
N ILE A 179 -26.15 5.10 -4.09
CA ILE A 179 -25.34 5.13 -5.31
C ILE A 179 -25.71 3.97 -6.24
N TYR A 180 -25.93 2.78 -5.70
CA TYR A 180 -26.40 1.67 -6.50
C TYR A 180 -27.70 2.05 -7.21
N LYS A 181 -28.71 2.52 -6.47
CA LYS A 181 -30.02 2.86 -7.02
C LYS A 181 -29.93 3.94 -8.11
N LYS A 182 -29.17 5.00 -7.85
CA LYS A 182 -28.97 6.11 -8.79
C LYS A 182 -28.30 5.65 -10.08
N LEU A 183 -27.23 4.88 -9.99
CA LEU A 183 -26.48 4.42 -11.16
C LEU A 183 -27.22 3.30 -11.90
N PHE A 184 -27.91 2.41 -11.19
CA PHE A 184 -28.78 1.42 -11.81
C PHE A 184 -29.86 2.08 -12.67
N GLN A 185 -30.54 3.10 -12.13
CA GLN A 185 -31.54 3.87 -12.86
C GLN A 185 -30.94 4.64 -14.04
N LEU A 186 -29.72 5.19 -13.89
CA LEU A 186 -29.02 5.95 -14.92
C LEU A 186 -28.71 5.09 -16.17
N PHE A 187 -28.43 3.80 -15.97
CA PHE A 187 -28.06 2.87 -17.04
C PHE A 187 -29.14 1.84 -17.37
N GLU A 188 -30.38 2.04 -16.89
CA GLU A 188 -31.44 1.02 -16.99
C GLU A 188 -31.69 0.57 -18.43
N ASP A 189 -31.86 1.53 -19.35
CA ASP A 189 -32.11 1.25 -20.76
C ASP A 189 -30.90 0.59 -21.43
N ASP A 190 -29.68 1.04 -21.12
CA ASP A 190 -28.45 0.48 -21.69
C ASP A 190 -28.24 -0.99 -21.28
N LEU A 191 -28.53 -1.32 -20.02
CA LEU A 191 -28.43 -2.68 -19.49
C LEU A 191 -29.52 -3.59 -20.08
N ARG A 192 -30.73 -3.06 -20.27
CA ARG A 192 -31.85 -3.81 -20.86
C ARG A 192 -31.57 -4.14 -22.32
N GLU A 193 -31.03 -3.20 -23.10
CA GLU A 193 -30.63 -3.42 -24.50
C GLU A 193 -29.54 -4.48 -24.63
N GLN A 194 -28.64 -4.58 -23.64
CA GLN A 194 -27.58 -5.60 -23.64
C GLN A 194 -28.12 -7.02 -23.38
N GLY A 195 -29.18 -7.16 -22.59
CA GLY A 195 -29.80 -8.44 -22.31
C GLY A 195 -31.02 -8.36 -21.39
N GLU A 196 -32.22 -8.49 -21.96
CA GLU A 196 -33.48 -8.38 -21.24
C GLU A 196 -33.61 -9.41 -20.09
N GLY A 197 -33.24 -10.67 -20.35
CA GLY A 197 -33.31 -11.73 -19.34
C GLY A 197 -32.38 -11.46 -18.16
N SER A 198 -31.12 -11.15 -18.45
CA SER A 198 -30.13 -10.79 -17.42
C SER A 198 -30.52 -9.55 -16.63
N PHE A 199 -31.12 -8.56 -17.29
CA PHE A 199 -31.64 -7.37 -16.63
C PHE A 199 -32.79 -7.70 -15.65
N LEU A 200 -33.73 -8.58 -16.03
CA LEU A 200 -34.80 -9.05 -15.15
C LEU A 200 -34.24 -9.80 -13.91
N GLU A 201 -33.24 -10.66 -14.11
CA GLU A 201 -32.56 -11.38 -13.04
C GLU A 201 -31.83 -10.44 -12.06
N ILE A 202 -31.23 -9.35 -12.56
CA ILE A 202 -30.60 -8.33 -11.71
C ILE A 202 -31.66 -7.60 -10.89
N LYS A 203 -32.81 -7.28 -11.48
CA LYS A 203 -33.91 -6.59 -10.79
C LYS A 203 -34.49 -7.43 -9.65
N ASP A 204 -34.51 -8.76 -9.81
CA ASP A 204 -34.98 -9.70 -8.79
C ASP A 204 -33.99 -9.86 -7.61
N SER A 205 -32.81 -9.23 -7.67
CA SER A 205 -31.82 -9.13 -6.57
C SER A 205 -31.22 -10.45 -6.04
N GLU A 206 -31.65 -11.61 -6.56
CA GLU A 206 -31.22 -12.94 -6.11
C GLU A 206 -30.11 -13.56 -6.97
N SER A 207 -29.96 -13.09 -8.22
CA SER A 207 -29.01 -13.67 -9.19
C SER A 207 -27.57 -13.19 -9.00
N ASP A 208 -26.63 -14.05 -9.40
CA ASP A 208 -25.21 -13.70 -9.57
C ASP A 208 -24.93 -13.10 -10.96
N THR A 209 -25.99 -12.78 -11.71
CA THR A 209 -25.90 -12.20 -13.04
C THR A 209 -25.27 -10.83 -12.97
N LEU A 210 -24.27 -10.61 -13.83
CA LEU A 210 -23.44 -9.41 -13.86
C LEU A 210 -23.49 -8.82 -15.27
N LEU A 211 -23.88 -7.55 -15.37
CA LEU A 211 -23.81 -6.80 -16.62
C LEU A 211 -22.79 -5.66 -16.49
N PRO A 212 -21.81 -5.56 -17.42
CA PRO A 212 -20.96 -4.39 -17.53
C PRO A 212 -21.76 -3.22 -18.13
N VAL A 213 -21.61 -2.02 -17.57
CA VAL A 213 -22.10 -0.81 -18.23
C VAL A 213 -21.34 -0.62 -19.55
N PRO A 214 -22.01 -0.49 -20.71
CA PRO A 214 -21.34 -0.31 -21.98
C PRO A 214 -20.42 0.91 -21.98
N TYR A 215 -19.26 0.78 -22.62
CA TYR A 215 -18.24 1.84 -22.66
C TYR A 215 -18.81 3.19 -23.15
N TRP A 216 -19.59 3.16 -24.24
CA TRP A 216 -20.17 4.38 -24.83
C TRP A 216 -21.14 5.06 -23.87
N SER A 217 -22.07 4.29 -23.29
CA SER A 217 -23.03 4.78 -22.28
C SER A 217 -22.32 5.38 -21.07
N TRP A 218 -21.23 4.76 -20.62
CA TRP A 218 -20.40 5.29 -19.53
C TRP A 218 -19.77 6.63 -19.90
N GLN A 219 -19.17 6.76 -21.09
CA GLN A 219 -18.57 8.02 -21.54
C GLN A 219 -19.60 9.15 -21.67
N ASP A 220 -20.79 8.84 -22.19
CA ASP A 220 -21.87 9.82 -22.41
C ASP A 220 -22.45 10.33 -21.08
N LYS A 221 -22.57 9.43 -20.09
CA LYS A 221 -23.19 9.73 -18.78
C LYS A 221 -22.17 9.98 -17.65
N LYS A 222 -20.89 10.18 -17.98
CA LYS A 222 -19.80 10.29 -16.98
C LYS A 222 -19.97 11.48 -16.03
N TYR A 223 -20.60 12.56 -16.48
CA TYR A 223 -20.82 13.75 -15.65
C TYR A 223 -21.85 13.47 -14.54
N GLU A 224 -22.92 12.75 -14.87
CA GLU A 224 -23.95 12.29 -13.95
C GLU A 224 -23.36 11.32 -12.93
N VAL A 225 -22.51 10.39 -13.37
CA VAL A 225 -21.73 9.50 -12.50
C VAL A 225 -20.87 10.32 -11.54
N ALA A 226 -20.10 11.29 -12.05
CA ALA A 226 -19.25 12.15 -11.23
C ALA A 226 -20.05 12.89 -10.15
N LYS A 227 -21.21 13.45 -10.53
CA LYS A 227 -22.11 14.15 -9.59
C LYS A 227 -22.66 13.22 -8.51
N ALA A 228 -23.04 12.00 -8.88
CA ALA A 228 -23.51 10.99 -7.93
C ALA A 228 -22.40 10.63 -6.93
N LEU A 229 -21.19 10.32 -7.42
CA LEU A 229 -20.05 9.95 -6.58
C LEU A 229 -19.57 11.11 -5.69
N GLU A 230 -19.57 12.35 -6.19
CA GLU A 230 -19.22 13.54 -5.40
C GLU A 230 -20.19 13.76 -4.24
N SER A 231 -21.49 13.59 -4.50
CA SER A 231 -22.53 13.68 -3.47
C SER A 231 -22.35 12.61 -2.41
N ALA A 232 -22.15 11.35 -2.81
CA ALA A 232 -21.87 10.28 -1.84
C ALA A 232 -20.58 10.52 -1.07
N ASN A 233 -19.51 10.98 -1.73
CA ASN A 233 -18.26 11.29 -1.05
C ASN A 233 -18.46 12.32 0.08
N LYS A 234 -19.24 13.38 -0.15
CA LYS A 234 -19.58 14.36 0.90
C LYS A 234 -20.29 13.69 2.08
N GLU A 235 -21.32 12.90 1.80
CA GLU A 235 -22.05 12.15 2.82
C GLU A 235 -21.13 11.17 3.60
N GLU A 236 -20.19 10.51 2.93
CA GLU A 236 -19.24 9.60 3.59
C GLU A 236 -18.24 10.32 4.49
N VAL A 237 -17.80 11.51 4.08
CA VAL A 237 -16.86 12.34 4.84
C VAL A 237 -17.52 12.87 6.11
N ASP A 238 -18.78 13.31 6.01
CA ASP A 238 -19.52 13.91 7.13
C ASP A 238 -20.10 12.85 8.11
N ARG A 239 -20.09 11.56 7.72
CA ARG A 239 -20.52 10.45 8.58
C ARG A 239 -19.66 10.31 9.84
N ASP A 240 -20.34 10.12 10.98
CA ASP A 240 -19.74 9.81 12.29
C ASP A 240 -18.69 8.69 12.18
N LYS A 241 -17.60 8.81 12.95
CA LYS A 241 -16.54 7.79 13.04
C LYS A 241 -17.05 6.45 13.58
N ASN A 242 -18.14 6.45 14.34
CA ASN A 242 -18.78 5.26 14.88
C ASN A 242 -19.72 4.56 13.88
N ASP A 243 -19.99 5.17 12.73
CA ASP A 243 -20.77 4.54 11.67
C ASP A 243 -19.99 3.39 11.03
N LYS A 244 -20.51 2.18 11.18
CA LYS A 244 -19.87 0.94 10.69
C LYS A 244 -20.05 0.71 9.20
N ARG A 245 -20.84 1.53 8.49
CA ARG A 245 -21.01 1.41 7.03
C ARG A 245 -19.69 1.69 6.32
N LYS A 246 -19.34 0.83 5.37
CA LYS A 246 -18.13 0.98 4.56
C LYS A 246 -18.13 2.34 3.86
N LYS A 247 -17.01 3.07 3.94
CA LYS A 247 -16.78 4.35 3.27
C LYS A 247 -16.07 4.13 1.92
N SER A 248 -16.70 3.36 1.02
CA SER A 248 -16.08 2.93 -0.25
C SER A 248 -15.75 4.10 -1.17
N VAL A 249 -16.58 5.14 -1.19
CA VAL A 249 -16.41 6.28 -2.11
C VAL A 249 -15.35 7.24 -1.57
N MET A 250 -15.32 7.50 -0.26
CA MET A 250 -14.41 8.45 0.38
C MET A 250 -12.93 8.18 0.08
N PHE A 251 -12.54 6.91 0.06
CA PHE A 251 -11.16 6.49 -0.15
C PHE A 251 -10.80 6.39 -1.63
N THR A 252 -11.74 6.07 -2.51
CA THR A 252 -11.47 5.87 -3.94
C THR A 252 -11.67 7.16 -4.75
N TRP A 253 -12.63 8.00 -4.38
CA TRP A 253 -13.00 9.22 -5.12
C TRP A 253 -11.82 10.16 -5.42
N PRO A 254 -10.92 10.47 -4.47
CA PRO A 254 -9.76 11.32 -4.77
C PRO A 254 -8.83 10.77 -5.85
N LEU A 255 -8.86 9.45 -6.08
CA LEU A 255 -8.04 8.75 -7.07
C LEU A 255 -8.68 8.70 -8.45
N ILE A 256 -10.00 8.75 -8.56
CA ILE A 256 -10.72 8.56 -9.84
C ILE A 256 -11.46 9.79 -10.35
N LYS A 257 -11.67 10.83 -9.52
CA LYS A 257 -12.52 11.99 -9.83
C LYS A 257 -12.23 12.70 -11.16
N ASP A 258 -10.96 12.74 -11.58
CA ASP A 258 -10.49 13.39 -12.82
C ASP A 258 -10.01 12.35 -13.85
N ASN A 259 -10.48 11.09 -13.74
CA ASN A 259 -10.06 9.97 -14.58
C ASN A 259 -11.18 8.93 -14.76
N LEU A 260 -12.44 9.36 -14.69
CA LEU A 260 -13.60 8.47 -14.80
C LEU A 260 -13.69 7.85 -16.20
N GLU A 261 -13.15 8.49 -17.23
CA GLU A 261 -13.04 7.96 -18.58
C GLU A 261 -12.27 6.63 -18.65
N ASN A 262 -11.40 6.37 -17.66
CA ASN A 262 -10.60 5.15 -17.53
C ASN A 262 -11.13 4.24 -16.41
N CYS A 263 -12.40 4.39 -16.05
CA CYS A 263 -13.12 3.49 -15.16
C CYS A 263 -14.12 2.64 -15.95
N GLN A 264 -14.48 1.52 -15.35
CA GLN A 264 -15.54 0.62 -15.80
C GLN A 264 -16.50 0.36 -14.63
N CYS A 265 -17.74 0.06 -14.96
CA CYS A 265 -18.78 -0.22 -13.97
C CYS A 265 -19.45 -1.55 -14.29
N PHE A 266 -19.66 -2.35 -13.24
CA PHE A 266 -20.39 -3.61 -13.31
C PHE A 266 -21.54 -3.58 -12.31
N ILE A 267 -22.67 -4.14 -12.72
CA ILE A 267 -23.92 -4.15 -11.96
C ILE A 267 -24.42 -5.59 -11.89
N SER A 268 -24.65 -6.07 -10.67
CA SER A 268 -25.37 -7.30 -10.37
C SER A 268 -26.57 -7.02 -9.49
N GLY A 269 -27.45 -8.00 -9.29
CA GLY A 269 -28.61 -7.83 -8.39
C GLY A 269 -28.23 -7.53 -6.94
N LYS A 270 -26.99 -7.83 -6.53
CA LYS A 270 -26.50 -7.68 -5.15
C LYS A 270 -25.67 -6.42 -4.96
N GLU A 271 -24.91 -6.01 -5.98
CA GLU A 271 -23.89 -4.98 -5.85
C GLU A 271 -23.53 -4.29 -7.16
N LEU A 272 -22.97 -3.09 -7.01
CA LEU A 272 -22.36 -2.32 -8.08
C LEU A 272 -20.88 -2.13 -7.75
N GLU A 273 -20.04 -2.34 -8.75
CA GLU A 273 -18.60 -2.13 -8.68
C GLU A 273 -18.16 -1.13 -9.75
N ILE A 274 -17.50 -0.04 -9.35
CA ILE A 274 -16.73 0.83 -10.23
C ILE A 274 -15.25 0.59 -9.96
N SER A 275 -14.48 0.30 -11.00
CA SER A 275 -13.05 0.04 -10.90
C SER A 275 -12.27 0.79 -11.98
N THR A 276 -11.02 1.12 -11.71
CA THR A 276 -10.12 1.66 -12.73
C THR A 276 -9.66 0.55 -13.66
N ILE A 277 -9.64 0.80 -14.98
CA ILE A 277 -9.11 -0.14 -15.97
C ILE A 277 -7.59 -0.30 -15.77
N LEU A 278 -6.90 0.79 -15.42
CA LEU A 278 -5.47 0.82 -15.12
C LEU A 278 -5.24 1.36 -13.71
N THR A 279 -4.44 0.65 -12.93
CA THR A 279 -4.02 1.06 -11.59
C THR A 279 -3.17 2.34 -11.66
N PRO A 280 -3.64 3.49 -11.14
CA PRO A 280 -2.94 4.76 -11.28
C PRO A 280 -1.78 4.89 -10.28
N ILE A 281 -0.79 3.99 -10.35
CA ILE A 281 0.36 3.92 -9.43
C ILE A 281 1.13 5.25 -9.36
N SER A 282 1.17 6.01 -10.46
CA SER A 282 1.78 7.34 -10.52
C SER A 282 1.14 8.37 -9.58
N LYS A 283 -0.11 8.17 -9.13
CA LYS A 283 -0.75 9.00 -8.11
C LYS A 283 -0.18 8.77 -6.72
N PHE A 284 0.46 7.63 -6.47
CA PHE A 284 1.14 7.34 -5.20
C PHE A 284 2.62 7.71 -5.33
N GLY A 285 2.89 9.03 -5.23
CA GLY A 285 4.23 9.60 -5.40
C GLY A 285 5.27 8.99 -4.47
N THR A 286 4.89 8.66 -3.23
CA THR A 286 5.76 8.02 -2.24
C THR A 286 6.35 6.70 -2.72
N PHE A 287 5.57 5.90 -3.46
CA PHE A 287 6.05 4.65 -4.05
C PHE A 287 6.69 4.91 -5.42
N SER A 288 5.96 5.53 -6.35
CA SER A 288 6.40 5.71 -7.75
C SER A 288 7.66 6.57 -7.91
N LYS A 289 7.98 7.45 -6.95
CA LYS A 289 9.17 8.31 -6.95
C LYS A 289 10.19 7.93 -5.87
N ALA A 290 10.02 6.79 -5.21
CA ALA A 290 11.07 6.25 -4.34
C ALA A 290 12.34 5.97 -5.15
N GLU A 291 13.49 6.20 -4.53
CA GLU A 291 14.80 5.97 -5.13
C GLU A 291 15.09 4.48 -5.25
N HIS A 292 14.64 3.70 -4.27
CA HIS A 292 14.72 2.25 -4.27
C HIS A 292 13.37 1.62 -3.86
N ARG A 293 12.88 0.70 -4.68
CA ARG A 293 11.68 -0.10 -4.46
C ARG A 293 12.06 -1.58 -4.46
N ILE A 294 11.75 -2.26 -3.38
CA ILE A 294 12.03 -3.68 -3.24
C ILE A 294 10.72 -4.41 -3.03
N LEU A 295 10.38 -5.31 -3.94
CA LEU A 295 9.19 -6.15 -3.88
C LEU A 295 9.61 -7.53 -3.38
N MET A 296 9.15 -7.93 -2.20
CA MET A 296 9.50 -9.23 -1.64
C MET A 296 8.36 -10.22 -1.85
N SER A 297 8.67 -11.41 -2.37
CA SER A 297 7.66 -12.44 -2.57
C SER A 297 8.20 -13.87 -2.49
N ALA A 298 7.34 -14.82 -2.15
CA ALA A 298 7.68 -16.24 -2.07
C ALA A 298 7.37 -16.97 -3.38
N THR A 299 6.38 -16.46 -4.09
CA THR A 299 5.94 -16.89 -5.41
C THR A 299 6.04 -15.68 -6.34
N THR A 300 6.28 -15.90 -7.63
CA THR A 300 6.15 -14.85 -8.66
C THR A 300 5.25 -15.42 -9.76
N GLN A 301 4.37 -14.60 -10.34
CA GLN A 301 3.45 -15.05 -11.40
C GLN A 301 4.17 -15.61 -12.65
N ASN A 302 5.48 -15.39 -12.79
CA ASN A 302 6.32 -15.96 -13.87
C ASN A 302 7.22 -17.12 -13.39
N ASP A 303 6.63 -18.12 -12.74
CA ASP A 303 7.30 -19.39 -12.45
C ASP A 303 6.94 -20.47 -13.50
N SER A 304 6.58 -20.05 -14.72
CA SER A 304 6.27 -20.91 -15.87
C SER A 304 7.00 -20.42 -17.11
#